data_AF-A0A8T4G650-F1
#
_entry.id   AF-A0A8T4G650-F1
#
_cell.length_a   1.000
_cell.length_b   1.000
_cell.length_c   1.000
_cell.angle_alpha   90.00
_cell.angle_beta   90.00
_cell.angle_gamma   90.00
#
_symmetry.space_group_name_H-M   'P 1'
#
loop_
_entity.id
_entity.type
_entity.pdbx_description
1 polymer ?
#
loop_
_entity_poly.entity_id
_entity_poly.type
_entity_poly.pdbx_seq_one_letter_code
_entity_poly.pdbx_strand_id
1 'polypeptide(L)'
;MKEVILKLYDKANEKNWKPWDLQSEMRKIYENVIAVGDDLSFTVKLENDVKAVNLESFGANRVKLHPFKTAWRFEKGFIAYEGKFLRISREIDKKLLSKILDVILPED
;
A
#
# COMPACT_ATOMS: atom_id res chain seq x y z
N MET A 1 9.80 8.98 -1.27
CA MET A 1 8.93 7.89 -0.74
C MET A 1 8.30 6.98 -1.81
N LYS A 2 7.66 7.54 -2.85
CA LYS A 2 6.94 6.77 -3.90
C LYS A 2 7.72 5.59 -4.48
N GLU A 3 8.98 5.80 -4.86
CA GLU A 3 9.82 4.75 -5.46
C GLU A 3 10.05 3.56 -4.52
N VAL A 4 10.18 3.81 -3.22
CA VAL A 4 10.35 2.74 -2.22
C VAL A 4 9.10 1.87 -2.18
N ILE A 5 7.91 2.48 -2.14
CA ILE A 5 6.65 1.76 -2.14
C ILE A 5 6.49 0.93 -3.42
N LEU A 6 6.86 1.48 -4.58
CA LEU A 6 6.82 0.74 -5.84
C LEU A 6 7.81 -0.44 -5.87
N LYS A 7 9.00 -0.30 -5.27
CA LYS A 7 9.93 -1.43 -5.09
C LYS A 7 9.36 -2.52 -4.18
N LEU A 8 8.67 -2.15 -3.10
CA LEU A 8 7.98 -3.11 -2.23
C LEU A 8 6.84 -3.82 -2.99
N TYR A 9 6.07 -3.09 -3.79
CA TYR A 9 5.03 -3.65 -4.65
C TYR A 9 5.61 -4.65 -5.66
N ASP A 10 6.74 -4.32 -6.30
CA ASP A 10 7.44 -5.23 -7.20
C ASP A 10 7.90 -6.48 -6.45
N LYS A 11 8.48 -6.31 -5.25
CA LYS A 11 8.89 -7.42 -4.39
C LYS A 11 7.74 -8.38 -4.06
N ALA A 12 6.56 -7.85 -3.77
CA ALA A 12 5.35 -8.63 -3.49
C ALA A 12 4.86 -9.46 -4.70
N ASN A 13 5.19 -9.02 -5.91
CA ASN A 13 4.78 -9.63 -7.18
C ASN A 13 5.87 -10.47 -7.86
N GLU A 14 7.11 -10.50 -7.34
CA GLU A 14 8.21 -11.31 -7.90
C GLU A 14 7.87 -12.80 -7.97
N LYS A 15 7.17 -13.32 -6.96
CA LYS A 15 6.73 -14.72 -6.85
C LYS A 15 5.65 -14.87 -5.80
N ASN A 16 5.12 -16.08 -5.64
CA ASN A 16 4.23 -16.38 -4.52
C ASN A 16 5.04 -16.62 -3.24
N TRP A 17 5.06 -15.64 -2.36
CA TRP A 17 5.80 -15.69 -1.11
C TRP A 17 4.98 -16.33 0.01
N LYS A 18 5.69 -16.81 1.03
CA LYS A 18 5.10 -16.92 2.37
C LYS A 18 5.10 -15.51 3.01
N PRO A 19 4.04 -15.09 3.72
CA PRO A 19 3.93 -13.73 4.25
C PRO A 19 5.13 -13.29 5.11
N TRP A 20 5.62 -14.16 5.98
CA TRP A 20 6.77 -13.87 6.87
C TRP A 20 8.10 -13.73 6.09
N ASP A 21 8.28 -14.52 5.04
CA ASP A 21 9.46 -14.42 4.17
C ASP A 21 9.42 -13.10 3.39
N LEU A 22 8.25 -12.74 2.84
CA LEU A 22 8.07 -11.46 2.15
C LEU A 22 8.29 -10.28 3.08
N GLN A 23 7.75 -10.32 4.30
CA GLN A 23 7.96 -9.28 5.30
C GLN A 23 9.44 -9.10 5.62
N SER A 24 10.19 -10.19 5.78
CA SER A 24 11.62 -10.17 6.05
C SER A 24 12.41 -9.55 4.90
N GLU A 25 12.07 -9.91 3.65
CA GLU A 25 12.71 -9.34 2.46
C GLU A 25 12.36 -7.87 2.24
N MET A 26 11.09 -7.50 2.43
CA MET A 26 10.63 -6.11 2.33
C MET A 26 11.30 -5.20 3.35
N ARG A 27 11.56 -5.70 4.57
CA ARG A 27 12.28 -4.94 5.60
C ARG A 27 13.74 -4.63 5.24
N LYS A 28 14.36 -5.42 4.35
CA LYS A 28 15.68 -5.09 3.80
C LYS A 28 15.64 -3.92 2.81
N ILE A 29 14.49 -3.67 2.18
CA ILE A 29 14.26 -2.55 1.27
C ILE A 29 13.83 -1.32 2.07
N TYR A 30 12.94 -1.51 3.04
CA TYR A 30 12.41 -0.44 3.88
C TYR A 30 12.08 -0.96 5.28
N GLU A 31 12.82 -0.51 6.28
CA GLU A 31 12.70 -1.00 7.65
C GLU A 31 11.31 -0.76 8.27
N ASN A 32 10.61 0.28 7.83
CA ASN A 32 9.28 0.65 8.35
C ASN A 32 8.13 -0.17 7.75
N VAL A 33 8.42 -1.35 7.18
CA VAL A 33 7.40 -2.35 6.83
C VAL A 33 6.91 -3.01 8.13
N ILE A 34 5.65 -2.73 8.46
CA ILE A 34 5.03 -3.11 9.73
C ILE A 34 4.54 -4.56 9.68
N ALA A 35 3.81 -4.91 8.61
CA ALA A 35 3.17 -6.20 8.47
C ALA A 35 2.95 -6.56 7.00
N VAL A 36 2.95 -7.86 6.70
CA VAL A 36 2.47 -8.44 5.45
C VAL A 36 1.33 -9.40 5.76
N GLY A 37 0.20 -9.25 5.06
CA GLY A 37 -0.96 -10.13 5.21
C GLY A 37 -0.83 -11.42 4.42
N ASP A 38 -1.73 -12.38 4.68
CA ASP A 38 -1.80 -13.65 3.94
C ASP A 38 -2.12 -13.46 2.45
N ASP A 39 -2.81 -12.36 2.12
CA ASP A 39 -3.06 -11.90 0.75
C ASP A 39 -1.84 -11.22 0.09
N LEU A 40 -0.70 -11.22 0.79
CA LEU A 40 0.55 -10.55 0.43
C LEU A 40 0.39 -9.03 0.22
N SER A 41 -0.69 -8.44 0.74
CA SER A 41 -0.75 -6.99 0.96
C SER A 41 0.24 -6.61 2.05
N PHE A 42 0.83 -5.42 1.94
CA PHE A 42 1.85 -4.97 2.88
C PHE A 42 1.48 -3.62 3.47
N THR A 43 1.82 -3.42 4.75
CA THR A 43 1.61 -2.18 5.49
C THR A 43 2.95 -1.53 5.80
N VAL A 44 3.09 -0.27 5.43
CA VAL A 44 4.24 0.57 5.76
C VAL A 44 3.83 1.68 6.72
N LYS A 45 4.76 2.10 7.57
CA LYS A 45 4.64 3.32 8.38
C LYS A 45 5.48 4.42 7.72
N LEU A 46 4.82 5.49 7.32
CA LEU A 46 5.44 6.68 6.75
C LEU A 46 5.94 7.63 7.86
N GLU A 47 6.78 8.58 7.50
CA GLU A 47 7.25 9.62 8.42
C GLU A 47 6.14 10.65 8.72
N ASN A 48 5.38 10.98 7.69
CA ASN A 48 4.28 11.93 7.70
C ASN A 48 2.94 11.24 7.43
N ASP A 49 1.85 11.88 7.83
CA ASP A 49 0.49 11.34 7.65
C ASP A 49 0.13 11.27 6.15
N VAL A 50 -0.61 10.23 5.79
CA VAL A 50 -1.15 10.06 4.44
C VAL A 50 -2.19 11.16 4.19
N LYS A 51 -2.08 11.86 3.05
CA LYS A 51 -3.07 12.87 2.64
C LYS A 51 -4.43 12.20 2.43
N ALA A 52 -5.44 12.66 3.16
CA ALA A 52 -6.81 12.16 3.03
C ALA A 52 -7.45 12.70 1.74
N VAL A 53 -7.33 11.94 0.66
CA VAL A 53 -7.91 12.26 -0.65
C VAL A 53 -9.00 11.27 -1.05
N ASN A 54 -10.02 11.76 -1.76
CA ASN A 54 -11.05 10.93 -2.37
C ASN A 54 -10.48 10.23 -3.61
N LEU A 55 -10.55 8.90 -3.65
CA LEU A 55 -10.03 8.09 -4.76
C LEU A 55 -11.13 7.60 -5.73
N GLU A 56 -12.38 8.08 -5.63
CA GLU A 56 -13.47 7.76 -6.57
C GLU A 56 -13.13 8.19 -8.01
N SER A 57 -12.40 9.30 -8.17
CA SER A 57 -11.90 9.76 -9.49
C SER A 57 -10.89 8.78 -10.13
N PHE A 58 -10.32 7.87 -9.35
CA PHE A 58 -9.45 6.79 -9.80
C PHE A 58 -10.20 5.46 -9.99
N GLY A 59 -11.54 5.47 -9.94
CA GLY A 59 -12.39 4.29 -10.08
C GLY A 59 -12.49 3.43 -8.81
N ALA A 60 -12.14 3.99 -7.65
CA ALA A 60 -12.24 3.29 -6.38
C ALA A 60 -13.64 3.42 -5.76
N ASN A 61 -14.05 2.40 -5.01
CA ASN A 61 -15.18 2.47 -4.10
C ASN A 61 -14.68 2.51 -2.66
N ARG A 62 -15.24 3.39 -1.83
CA ARG A 62 -14.91 3.41 -0.40
C ARG A 62 -15.45 2.16 0.27
N VAL A 63 -14.59 1.48 1.04
CA VAL A 63 -14.96 0.25 1.75
C VAL A 63 -14.53 0.34 3.22
N LYS A 64 -15.12 -0.52 4.06
CA LYS A 64 -14.67 -0.71 5.44
C LYS A 64 -13.63 -1.83 5.46
N LEU A 65 -12.42 -1.54 5.95
CA LEU A 65 -11.36 -2.52 6.09
C LEU A 65 -10.67 -2.33 7.45
N HIS A 66 -11.06 -3.10 8.46
CA HIS A 66 -10.39 -3.05 9.75
C HIS A 66 -8.91 -3.49 9.65
N PRO A 67 -7.99 -2.85 10.40
CA PRO A 67 -8.20 -1.78 11.38
C PRO A 67 -8.29 -0.36 10.80
N PHE A 68 -8.13 -0.18 9.48
CA PHE A 68 -8.04 1.14 8.84
C PHE A 68 -9.40 1.84 8.71
N LYS A 69 -9.44 3.12 9.10
CA LYS A 69 -10.63 3.99 8.92
C LYS A 69 -10.91 4.37 7.47
N THR A 70 -9.87 4.44 6.63
CA THR A 70 -10.00 4.79 5.22
C THR A 70 -9.48 3.65 4.36
N ALA A 71 -10.35 3.09 3.53
CA ALA A 71 -9.97 2.07 2.57
C ALA A 71 -10.75 2.27 1.26
N TRP A 72 -10.05 2.02 0.17
CA TRP A 72 -10.49 2.22 -1.20
C TRP A 72 -10.23 0.92 -1.96
N ARG A 73 -11.30 0.30 -2.47
CA ARG A 73 -11.21 -0.91 -3.29
C ARG A 73 -11.36 -0.54 -4.76
N PHE A 74 -10.47 -1.06 -5.58
CA PHE A 74 -10.48 -0.89 -7.04
C PHE A 74 -11.02 -2.17 -7.69
N GLU A 75 -11.06 -2.20 -9.02
CA GLU A 75 -11.38 -3.43 -9.77
C GLU A 75 -10.48 -4.60 -9.33
N LYS A 76 -9.19 -4.32 -9.11
CA LYS A 76 -8.23 -5.26 -8.52
C LYS A 76 -7.49 -4.60 -7.36
N GLY A 77 -7.41 -5.32 -6.25
CA GLY A 77 -6.74 -4.85 -5.05
C GLY A 77 -7.42 -3.66 -4.35
N PHE A 78 -6.69 -3.10 -3.39
CA PHE A 78 -7.14 -2.01 -2.54
C PHE A 78 -5.96 -1.21 -2.01
N ILE A 79 -6.25 -0.01 -1.52
CA ILE A 79 -5.38 0.78 -0.67
C ILE A 79 -6.16 1.14 0.59
N ALA A 80 -5.51 1.03 1.74
CA ALA A 80 -6.07 1.46 3.02
C ALA A 80 -5.05 2.27 3.81
N TYR A 81 -5.49 3.28 4.53
CA TYR A 81 -4.60 4.12 5.31
C TYR A 81 -5.28 4.73 6.54
N GLU A 82 -4.46 5.01 7.56
CA GLU A 82 -4.85 5.73 8.77
C GLU A 82 -3.61 6.40 9.38
N GLY A 83 -3.65 7.74 9.52
CA GLY A 83 -2.48 8.52 9.95
C GLY A 83 -1.28 8.22 9.07
N LYS A 84 -0.22 7.67 9.67
CA LYS A 84 1.05 7.32 9.00
C LYS A 84 1.06 5.93 8.38
N PHE A 85 0.04 5.12 8.60
CA PHE A 85 0.02 3.73 8.14
C PHE A 85 -0.65 3.63 6.78
N LEU A 86 0.03 3.00 5.83
CA LEU A 86 -0.44 2.77 4.47
C LEU A 86 -0.34 1.29 4.14
N ARG A 87 -1.46 0.65 3.84
CA ARG A 87 -1.58 -0.73 3.39
C ARG A 87 -1.95 -0.79 1.92
N ILE A 88 -1.22 -1.63 1.18
CA ILE A 88 -1.35 -1.75 -0.28
C ILE A 88 -1.51 -3.22 -0.63
N SER A 89 -2.56 -3.53 -1.38
CA SER A 89 -2.71 -4.85 -2.01
C SER A 89 -1.73 -5.03 -3.15
N ARG A 90 -1.14 -6.21 -3.29
CA ARG A 90 -0.28 -6.54 -4.45
C ARG A 90 -1.03 -6.66 -5.77
N GLU A 91 -2.37 -6.73 -5.75
CA GLU A 91 -3.20 -6.95 -6.93
C GLU A 91 -3.61 -5.66 -7.65
N ILE A 92 -3.38 -4.50 -7.04
CA ILE A 92 -3.70 -3.21 -7.66
C ILE A 92 -2.87 -3.00 -8.93
N ASP A 93 -3.45 -2.42 -9.99
CA ASP A 93 -2.67 -2.08 -11.18
C ASP A 93 -1.50 -1.13 -10.83
N LYS A 94 -0.29 -1.45 -11.31
CA LYS A 94 0.93 -0.69 -10.96
C LYS A 94 0.90 0.75 -11.47
N LYS A 95 0.32 1.00 -12.66
CA LYS A 95 0.22 2.37 -13.20
C LYS A 95 -0.77 3.19 -12.38
N LEU A 96 -1.89 2.59 -12.00
CA LEU A 96 -2.88 3.18 -11.11
C LEU A 96 -2.29 3.49 -9.73
N LEU A 97 -1.60 2.53 -9.11
CA LEU A 97 -0.90 2.71 -7.84
C LEU A 97 0.06 3.90 -7.91
N SER A 98 0.88 3.98 -8.96
CA SER A 98 1.81 5.09 -9.16
C SER A 98 1.11 6.45 -9.14
N LYS A 99 -0.03 6.59 -9.83
CA LYS A 99 -0.82 7.83 -9.84
C LYS A 99 -1.47 8.14 -8.49
N ILE A 100 -1.94 7.12 -7.77
CA ILE A 100 -2.53 7.32 -6.44
C ILE A 100 -1.46 7.80 -5.46
N LEU A 101 -0.25 7.22 -5.52
CA LEU A 101 0.86 7.63 -4.67
C LEU A 101 1.26 9.10 -4.89
N ASP A 102 1.11 9.64 -6.10
CA ASP A 102 1.36 11.07 -6.36
C ASP A 102 0.41 12.00 -5.59
N VAL A 103 -0.78 11.53 -5.21
CA VAL A 103 -1.78 12.35 -4.53
C VAL A 103 -1.93 12.04 -3.04
N ILE A 104 -1.69 10.80 -2.62
CA ILE A 104 -1.83 10.39 -1.20
C ILE A 104 -0.54 10.62 -0.40
N LEU A 105 0.63 10.64 -1.04
CA LEU A 105 1.88 10.84 -0.32
C LEU A 105 2.04 12.32 0.04
N PRO A 106 2.55 12.61 1.25
CA PRO A 106 2.96 13.96 1.59
C PRO A 106 4.04 14.44 0.61
N GLU A 107 4.00 15.72 0.25
CA GLU A 107 5.15 16.35 -0.39
C GLU A 107 6.25 16.46 0.67
N ASP A 108 7.50 16.19 0.28
CA ASP A 108 8.66 16.31 1.17
C ASP A 108 8.77 17.73 1.75
#